data_AF-A0A348B4P2-F1
#
_entry.id   AF-A0A348B4P2-F1
#
_cell.length_a   1.000
_cell.length_b   1.000
_cell.length_c   1.000
_cell.angle_alpha   90.00
_cell.angle_beta   90.00
_cell.angle_gamma   90.00
#
_symmetry.space_group_name_H-M   'P 1'
#
loop_
_entity.id
_entity.type
_entity.pdbx_description
1 polymer ?
#
loop_
_entity_poly.entity_id
_entity_poly.type
_entity_poly.pdbx_seq_one_letter_code
_entity_poly.pdbx_strand_id
1 'polypeptide(L)'
;MDLQSRKLNEIEAVVGVTAVGLLRERRLEAIWGQFKVDEGRLMDVITRNLEKLKEHAKVTPSLAPFRGFAMVLDDVGLFVYDDLVVLTDAKKVDWDRLVKAVTSS
;
A
#
# COMPACT_ATOMS: atom_id res chain seq x y z
N MET A 1 -12.12 20.40 -4.37
CA MET A 1 -11.07 19.45 -3.96
C MET A 1 -11.58 18.07 -4.35
N ASP A 2 -10.89 17.39 -5.26
CA ASP A 2 -11.33 16.07 -5.71
C ASP A 2 -11.15 15.02 -4.59
N LEU A 3 -11.83 13.88 -4.73
CA LEU A 3 -11.84 12.80 -3.74
C LEU A 3 -10.45 12.18 -3.53
N GLN A 4 -9.61 12.13 -4.57
CA GLN A 4 -8.25 11.58 -4.50
C GLN A 4 -7.32 12.49 -3.72
N SER A 5 -7.38 13.80 -3.94
CA SER A 5 -6.63 14.82 -3.21
C SER A 5 -6.94 14.80 -1.71
N ARG A 6 -8.22 14.60 -1.34
CA ARG A 6 -8.61 14.48 0.09
C ARG A 6 -8.05 13.21 0.71
N LYS A 7 -8.16 12.08 0.01
CA LYS A 7 -7.70 10.78 0.51
C LYS A 7 -6.18 10.76 0.69
N LEU A 8 -5.45 11.36 -0.25
CA LEU A 8 -4.00 11.53 -0.15
C LEU A 8 -3.64 12.33 1.12
N ASN A 9 -4.30 13.48 1.37
CA ASN A 9 -4.05 14.27 2.59
C ASN A 9 -4.28 13.48 3.88
N GLU A 10 -5.32 12.63 3.92
CA GLU A 10 -5.61 11.79 5.09
C GLU A 10 -4.52 10.74 5.34
N ILE A 11 -3.93 10.20 4.27
CA ILE A 11 -2.82 9.23 4.32
C ILE A 11 -1.51 9.93 4.70
N GLU A 12 -1.20 11.07 4.10
CA GLU A 12 -0.01 11.88 4.43
C GLU A 12 0.01 12.32 5.89
N ALA A 13 -1.17 12.59 6.47
CA ALA A 13 -1.31 12.97 7.87
C ALA A 13 -1.09 11.82 8.85
N VAL A 14 -0.93 10.57 8.38
CA VAL A 14 -0.61 9.43 9.24
C VAL A 14 0.89 9.45 9.56
N VAL A 15 1.19 9.55 10.85
CA VAL A 15 2.57 9.46 11.35
C VAL A 15 3.21 8.17 10.85
N GLY A 16 4.44 8.25 10.36
CA GLY A 16 5.20 7.11 9.87
C GLY A 16 4.97 6.78 8.38
N VAL A 17 4.04 7.42 7.67
CA VAL A 17 3.98 7.31 6.20
C VAL A 17 5.14 8.07 5.57
N THR A 18 5.84 7.44 4.62
CA THR A 18 7.07 7.97 4.01
C THR A 18 6.95 8.18 2.51
N ALA A 19 6.08 7.43 1.83
CA ALA A 19 5.77 7.63 0.42
C ALA A 19 4.39 7.05 0.06
N VAL A 20 3.77 7.61 -0.97
CA VAL A 20 2.50 7.14 -1.56
C VAL A 20 2.65 7.11 -3.07
N GLY A 21 2.16 6.05 -3.71
CA GLY A 21 2.19 5.90 -5.15
C GLY A 21 1.03 5.07 -5.70
N LEU A 22 0.93 5.03 -7.02
CA LEU A 22 -0.03 4.20 -7.76
C LEU A 22 0.68 3.12 -8.55
N LEU A 23 0.12 1.93 -8.50
CA LEU A 23 0.51 0.79 -9.31
C LEU A 23 -0.23 0.86 -10.65
N ARG A 24 0.47 1.23 -11.72
CA ARG A 24 -0.09 1.32 -13.08
C ARG A 24 0.79 0.56 -14.06
N GLU A 25 0.20 -0.36 -14.82
CA GLU A 25 0.89 -1.07 -15.91
C GLU A 25 2.27 -1.65 -15.51
N ARG A 26 2.37 -2.20 -14.29
CA ARG A 26 3.62 -2.72 -13.69
C ARG A 26 4.70 -1.66 -13.42
N ARG A 27 4.29 -0.42 -13.20
CA ARG A 27 5.14 0.68 -12.74
C ARG A 27 4.57 1.27 -11.47
N LEU A 28 5.46 1.85 -10.68
CA LEU A 28 5.10 2.57 -9.48
C LEU A 28 5.24 4.06 -9.73
N GLU A 29 4.09 4.74 -9.87
CA GLU A 29 4.05 6.18 -10.03
C GLU A 29 3.96 6.83 -8.66
N ALA A 30 5.04 7.49 -8.21
CA ALA A 30 5.04 8.21 -6.94
C ALA A 30 4.11 9.44 -7.03
N ILE A 31 3.17 9.54 -6.09
CA ILE A 31 2.29 10.71 -5.94
C ILE A 31 2.86 11.65 -4.86
N TRP A 32 3.39 11.08 -3.78
CA TRP A 32 3.93 11.82 -2.65
C TRP A 32 5.12 11.11 -2.01
N GLY A 33 6.05 11.90 -1.48
CA GLY A 33 7.26 11.39 -0.83
C GLY A 33 8.26 10.79 -1.82
N GLN A 34 9.23 10.05 -1.30
CA GLN A 34 10.24 9.37 -2.12
C GLN A 34 10.38 7.92 -1.69
N PHE A 35 10.27 7.02 -2.67
CA PHE A 35 10.57 5.61 -2.50
C PHE A 35 12.09 5.46 -2.39
N LYS A 36 12.63 5.44 -1.17
CA LYS A 36 14.06 5.20 -0.89
C LYS A 36 14.42 3.70 -0.94
N VAL A 37 13.83 2.98 -1.88
CA VAL A 37 14.01 1.55 -2.11
C VAL A 37 14.21 1.31 -3.59
N ASP A 38 14.83 0.18 -3.94
CA ASP A 38 14.95 -0.24 -5.34
C ASP A 38 13.54 -0.56 -5.90
N GLU A 39 13.10 0.22 -6.90
CA GLU A 39 11.76 0.10 -7.49
C GLU A 39 11.54 -1.29 -8.11
N GLY A 40 12.55 -1.85 -8.78
CA GLY A 40 12.45 -3.18 -9.40
C GLY A 40 12.21 -4.27 -8.35
N ARG A 41 12.99 -4.25 -7.26
CA ARG A 41 12.79 -5.17 -6.14
C ARG A 41 11.43 -4.97 -5.47
N LEU A 42 11.00 -3.73 -5.26
CA LEU A 42 9.70 -3.43 -4.66
C LEU A 42 8.56 -3.97 -5.53
N MET A 43 8.62 -3.71 -6.84
CA MET A 43 7.65 -4.20 -7.82
C MET A 43 7.59 -5.73 -7.87
N ASP A 44 8.74 -6.40 -7.79
CA ASP A 44 8.81 -7.85 -7.71
C ASP A 44 8.19 -8.40 -6.43
N VAL A 45 8.37 -7.71 -5.29
CA VAL A 45 7.74 -8.08 -4.02
C VAL A 45 6.23 -7.88 -4.10
N ILE A 46 5.77 -6.74 -4.57
CA ILE A 46 4.33 -6.43 -4.70
C ILE A 46 3.66 -7.45 -5.61
N THR A 47 4.18 -7.64 -6.82
CA THR A 47 3.57 -8.50 -7.84
C THR A 47 3.48 -9.95 -7.37
N ARG A 48 4.58 -10.51 -6.83
CA ARG A 48 4.59 -11.90 -6.34
C ARG A 48 3.63 -12.13 -5.18
N ASN A 49 3.49 -11.15 -4.28
CA ASN A 49 2.57 -11.27 -3.14
C ASN A 49 1.11 -11.10 -3.59
N LEU A 50 0.81 -10.15 -4.48
CA LEU A 50 -0.54 -9.99 -5.04
C LEU A 50 -1.01 -11.26 -5.75
N GLU A 51 -0.17 -11.86 -6.60
CA GLU A 51 -0.51 -13.09 -7.31
C GLU A 51 -0.82 -14.23 -6.32
N LYS A 52 0.08 -14.50 -5.37
CA LYS A 52 -0.10 -15.58 -4.38
C LYS A 52 -1.33 -15.38 -3.50
N LEU A 53 -1.52 -14.18 -2.97
CA LEU A 53 -2.64 -13.88 -2.07
C LEU A 53 -3.98 -13.86 -2.81
N LYS A 54 -4.00 -13.39 -4.07
CA LYS A 54 -5.18 -13.46 -4.92
C LYS A 54 -5.57 -14.90 -5.22
N GLU A 55 -4.62 -15.78 -5.52
CA GLU A 55 -4.90 -17.22 -5.68
C GLU A 55 -5.42 -17.84 -4.38
N HIS A 56 -4.82 -17.51 -3.23
CA HIS A 56 -5.28 -18.00 -1.93
C HIS A 56 -6.69 -17.51 -1.55
N ALA A 57 -7.02 -16.26 -1.90
CA ALA A 57 -8.34 -15.69 -1.64
C ALA A 57 -9.45 -16.34 -2.47
N LYS A 58 -9.14 -16.90 -3.67
CA LYS A 58 -10.14 -17.65 -4.46
C LYS A 58 -10.67 -18.88 -3.73
N VAL A 59 -9.85 -19.48 -2.87
CA VAL A 59 -10.21 -20.69 -2.10
C VAL A 59 -10.58 -20.39 -0.65
N THR A 60 -10.53 -19.13 -0.23
CA THR A 60 -10.80 -18.69 1.15
C THR A 60 -11.89 -17.62 1.15
N PRO A 61 -13.18 -17.99 1.35
CA PRO A 61 -14.31 -17.07 1.19
C PRO A 61 -14.23 -15.80 2.04
N SER A 62 -13.65 -15.86 3.24
CA SER A 62 -13.49 -14.72 4.13
C SER A 62 -12.51 -13.65 3.62
N LEU A 63 -11.72 -13.96 2.59
CA LEU A 63 -10.75 -13.04 1.97
C LEU A 63 -11.25 -12.48 0.64
N ALA A 64 -12.46 -12.85 0.20
CA ALA A 64 -13.04 -12.37 -1.05
C ALA A 64 -14.00 -11.19 -0.80
N PRO A 65 -13.88 -10.06 -1.54
CA PRO A 65 -12.88 -9.78 -2.56
C PRO A 65 -11.52 -9.42 -1.95
N PHE A 66 -10.45 -10.00 -2.50
CA PHE A 66 -9.09 -9.61 -2.12
C PHE A 66 -8.76 -8.25 -2.72
N ARG A 67 -8.57 -7.25 -1.87
CA ARG A 67 -8.25 -5.88 -2.29
C ARG A 67 -6.82 -5.49 -2.06
N GLY A 68 -6.06 -6.21 -1.24
CA GLY A 68 -4.73 -5.77 -0.89
C GLY A 68 -4.13 -6.51 0.28
N PHE A 69 -2.96 -6.06 0.68
CA PHE A 69 -2.20 -6.63 1.79
C PHE A 69 -1.32 -5.57 2.44
N ALA A 70 -0.95 -5.84 3.69
CA ALA A 70 0.07 -5.10 4.41
C ALA A 70 1.20 -6.06 4.79
N MET A 71 2.45 -5.59 4.73
CA MET A 71 3.59 -6.36 5.19
C MET A 71 4.68 -5.45 5.76
N VAL A 72 5.52 -6.03 6.63
CA VAL A 72 6.72 -5.38 7.15
C VAL A 72 7.94 -6.09 6.56
N LEU A 73 8.82 -5.31 5.97
CA LEU A 73 10.10 -5.70 5.38
C LEU A 73 11.20 -4.98 6.16
N ASP A 74 11.80 -5.67 7.13
CA ASP A 74 12.74 -5.10 8.10
C ASP A 74 12.12 -3.92 8.89
N ASP A 75 12.49 -2.68 8.57
CA ASP A 75 11.96 -1.45 9.17
C ASP A 75 11.02 -0.67 8.23
N VAL A 76 10.77 -1.19 7.02
CA VAL A 76 9.86 -0.60 6.04
C VAL A 76 8.53 -1.32 6.08
N GLY A 77 7.45 -0.60 6.28
CA GLY A 77 6.10 -1.14 6.10
C GLY A 77 5.59 -0.84 4.70
N LEU A 78 4.99 -1.83 4.06
CA LEU A 78 4.39 -1.76 2.74
C LEU A 78 2.89 -2.06 2.87
N PHE A 79 2.06 -1.13 2.42
CA PHE A 79 0.62 -1.30 2.34
C PHE A 79 0.18 -1.17 0.88
N VAL A 80 -0.49 -2.20 0.35
CA VAL A 80 -1.03 -2.20 -1.01
C VAL A 80 -2.52 -2.41 -0.94
N TYR A 81 -3.31 -1.55 -1.57
CA TYR A 81 -4.76 -1.67 -1.60
C TYR A 81 -5.32 -1.12 -2.92
N ASP A 82 -5.94 -2.00 -3.68
CA ASP A 82 -6.26 -1.86 -5.10
C ASP A 82 -5.01 -1.45 -5.91
N ASP A 83 -4.97 -0.22 -6.39
CA ASP A 83 -3.85 0.38 -7.11
C ASP A 83 -2.96 1.26 -6.22
N LEU A 84 -3.33 1.50 -4.96
CA LEU A 84 -2.56 2.34 -4.06
C LEU A 84 -1.43 1.57 -3.39
N VAL A 85 -0.25 2.18 -3.34
CA VAL A 85 0.92 1.69 -2.61
C VAL A 85 1.37 2.75 -1.61
N VAL A 86 1.51 2.37 -0.35
CA VAL A 86 2.00 3.24 0.73
C VAL A 86 3.23 2.58 1.36
N LEU A 87 4.32 3.35 1.44
CA LEU A 87 5.48 3.00 2.24
C LEU A 87 5.46 3.75 3.56
N THR A 88 5.97 3.08 4.57
CA THR A 88 5.96 3.55 5.95
C THR A 88 7.25 3.18 6.67
N ASP A 89 7.59 3.91 7.73
CA ASP A 89 8.47 3.44 8.80
C ASP A 89 7.65 2.51 9.70
N ALA A 90 7.88 1.21 9.60
CA ALA A 90 7.08 0.18 10.26
C ALA A 90 7.08 0.31 11.79
N LYS A 91 8.10 0.96 12.37
CA LYS A 91 8.24 1.15 13.81
C LYS A 91 7.50 2.38 14.33
N LYS A 92 7.14 3.31 13.45
CA LYS A 92 6.49 4.58 13.80
C LYS A 92 5.05 4.69 13.31
N VAL A 93 4.67 3.87 12.34
CA VAL A 93 3.37 4.02 11.69
C VAL A 93 2.22 3.61 12.60
N ASP A 94 1.20 4.47 12.63
CA ASP A 94 -0.11 4.13 13.18
C ASP A 94 -0.88 3.30 12.14
N TRP A 95 -0.75 1.98 12.22
CA TRP A 95 -1.36 1.03 11.28
C TRP A 95 -2.87 1.12 11.24
N ASP A 96 -3.53 1.31 12.39
CA ASP A 96 -4.99 1.41 12.47
C ASP A 96 -5.50 2.65 11.74
N ARG A 97 -4.80 3.77 11.93
CA ARG A 97 -5.11 5.01 11.22
C ARG A 97 -4.81 4.92 9.73
N LEU A 98 -3.71 4.27 9.34
CA LEU A 98 -3.40 4.03 7.93
C LEU A 98 -4.47 3.18 7.24
N VAL A 99 -4.84 2.05 7.85
CA VAL A 99 -5.90 1.17 7.31
C VAL A 99 -7.18 1.97 7.12
N LYS A 100 -7.62 2.72 8.14
CA LYS A 100 -8.80 3.59 8.01
C LYS A 100 -8.65 4.60 6.88
N ALA A 101 -7.54 5.33 6.78
CA ALA A 101 -7.34 6.32 5.74
C ALA A 101 -7.38 5.72 4.32
N VAL A 102 -6.86 4.50 4.15
CA VAL A 102 -6.81 3.85 2.84
C VAL A 102 -8.12 3.13 2.48
N THR A 103 -8.79 2.49 3.44
CA THR A 103 -9.97 1.65 3.14
C THR A 103 -11.29 2.37 3.30
N SER A 104 -11.33 3.52 3.99
CA SER A 104 -12.56 4.31 4.10
C SER A 104 -12.96 4.83 2.72
N SER A 105 -14.23 4.63 2.40
CA SER A 105 -14.89 5.08 1.16
C SER A 105 -15.70 6.34 1.43
#